data_AF-A0A4V0XRN2-F1
#
_entry.id   AF-A0A4V0XRN2-F1
#
_cell.length_a   1.000
_cell.length_b   1.000
_cell.length_c   1.000
_cell.angle_alpha   90.00
_cell.angle_beta   90.00
_cell.angle_gamma   90.00
#
_symmetry.space_group_name_H-M   'P 1'
#
loop_
_entity.id
_entity.type
_entity.pdbx_description
1 polymer ?
#
loop_
_entity_poly.entity_id
_entity_poly.type
_entity_poly.pdbx_seq_one_letter_code
_entity_poly.pdbx_strand_id
1 'polypeptide(L)'
;MGGPDLRAGRFPTTHWSVVCAAGAATEAERHAALEWLCRRYWAPVVGFIQRRGFDHATAEDHAQTFLARAVQRDFFARAESARGRLRSFLLTSLRNFLVDEVRRGRAVPPLVTMDDSVRETAAPADAAFERQWAEALLARVLAELELEFARRGKGALFRRIESRLLATEAPEPYADVAVELGLTEQAVKAEVYRLRQRFRQLVRDEVARTVTTAAEIEEELQVLFRAYRR
;
A
#
# COMPACT_ATOMS: atom_id res chain seq x y z
N MET A 1 35.10 33.72 -3.30
CA MET A 1 35.48 32.40 -2.76
C MET A 1 34.28 31.88 -1.97
N GLY A 2 33.30 31.28 -2.65
CA GLY A 2 32.15 30.63 -2.03
C GLY A 2 32.31 29.13 -2.23
N GLY A 3 32.36 28.37 -1.13
CA GLY A 3 32.53 26.92 -1.17
C GLY A 3 31.33 26.19 -1.79
N PRO A 4 31.53 24.95 -2.27
CA PRO A 4 30.46 24.17 -2.86
C PRO A 4 29.40 23.83 -1.81
N ASP A 5 28.16 24.22 -2.09
CA ASP A 5 26.98 23.97 -1.28
C ASP A 5 26.64 22.47 -1.30
N LEU A 6 27.05 21.76 -0.25
CA LEU A 6 26.77 20.35 -0.02
C LEU A 6 25.36 20.14 0.53
N ARG A 7 24.29 20.40 -0.26
CA ARG A 7 22.91 20.03 0.11
C ARG A 7 22.01 19.57 -1.05
N ALA A 8 22.55 18.86 -2.03
CA ALA A 8 21.76 18.10 -3.02
C ALA A 8 21.84 16.57 -2.81
N GLY A 9 22.02 16.12 -1.56
CA GLY A 9 21.92 14.71 -1.20
C GLY A 9 20.49 14.34 -0.83
N ARG A 10 19.70 13.85 -1.79
CA ARG A 10 18.51 13.04 -1.49
C ARG A 10 18.25 12.02 -2.60
N PHE A 11 18.29 10.76 -2.17
CA PHE A 11 18.10 9.50 -2.89
C PHE A 11 16.99 9.51 -3.97
N PRO A 12 17.11 8.68 -5.03
CA PRO A 12 16.20 8.68 -6.16
C PRO A 12 14.77 8.30 -5.73
N THR A 13 13.79 9.09 -6.17
CA THR A 13 12.36 8.91 -5.85
C THR A 13 11.77 7.80 -6.72
N THR A 14 12.06 6.54 -6.42
CA THR A 14 11.47 5.36 -7.06
C THR A 14 10.01 5.15 -6.64
N HIS A 15 9.13 6.04 -7.06
CA HIS A 15 7.69 5.90 -6.87
C HIS A 15 7.00 5.68 -8.21
N TRP A 16 5.75 5.21 -8.20
CA TRP A 16 4.95 4.89 -9.39
C TRP A 16 5.02 5.95 -10.49
N SER A 17 5.04 7.24 -10.11
CA SER A 17 5.20 8.36 -11.04
C SER A 17 6.53 8.35 -11.81
N VAL A 18 7.63 7.91 -11.20
CA VAL A 18 8.95 7.74 -11.84
C VAL A 18 9.02 6.44 -12.66
N VAL A 19 8.31 5.40 -12.23
CA VAL A 19 8.15 4.15 -12.98
C VAL A 19 7.24 4.32 -14.22
N CYS A 20 6.26 5.22 -14.18
CA CYS A 20 5.47 5.61 -15.35
C CYS A 20 6.30 6.45 -16.33
N ALA A 21 7.14 7.37 -15.85
CA ALA A 21 8.03 8.18 -16.70
C ALA A 21 9.16 7.38 -17.39
N ALA A 22 9.25 6.07 -17.13
CA ALA A 22 10.37 5.20 -17.44
C ALA A 22 10.28 4.46 -18.78
N GLY A 23 9.93 5.16 -19.86
CA GLY A 23 10.32 4.71 -21.20
C GLY A 23 11.84 4.44 -21.33
N ALA A 24 12.64 4.98 -20.39
CA ALA A 24 14.10 5.00 -20.33
C ALA A 24 14.74 4.56 -18.98
N ALA A 25 14.06 3.86 -18.06
CA ALA A 25 14.69 3.47 -16.79
C ALA A 25 15.84 2.46 -16.96
N THR A 26 16.82 2.60 -16.08
CA THR A 26 17.96 1.68 -15.88
C THR A 26 17.51 0.36 -15.24
N GLU A 27 18.38 -0.67 -15.29
CA GLU A 27 18.15 -1.95 -14.61
C GLU A 27 18.02 -1.76 -13.08
N ALA A 28 18.81 -0.88 -12.49
CA ALA A 28 18.76 -0.58 -11.06
C ALA A 28 17.40 0.01 -10.64
N GLU A 29 16.84 0.91 -11.46
CA GLU A 29 15.52 1.50 -11.21
C GLU A 29 14.39 0.48 -11.35
N ARG A 30 14.49 -0.45 -12.31
CA ARG A 30 13.55 -1.58 -12.43
C ARG A 30 13.59 -2.48 -11.21
N HIS A 31 14.79 -2.81 -10.74
CA HIS A 31 14.96 -3.66 -9.56
C HIS A 31 14.38 -2.99 -8.31
N ALA A 32 14.67 -1.70 -8.11
CA ALA A 32 14.12 -0.94 -7.00
C ALA A 32 12.58 -0.82 -7.08
N ALA A 33 12.03 -0.66 -8.29
CA ALA A 33 10.58 -0.66 -8.50
C ALA A 33 9.95 -2.01 -8.18
N LEU A 34 10.58 -3.12 -8.57
CA LEU A 34 10.13 -4.47 -8.23
C LEU A 34 10.13 -4.70 -6.72
N GLU A 35 11.21 -4.35 -6.04
CA GLU A 35 11.31 -4.48 -4.59
C GLU A 35 10.21 -3.66 -3.91
N TRP A 36 10.02 -2.41 -4.33
CA TRP A 36 8.99 -1.52 -3.83
C TRP A 36 7.58 -2.09 -4.03
N LEU A 37 7.32 -2.68 -5.20
CA LEU A 37 6.03 -3.26 -5.58
C LEU A 37 5.76 -4.56 -4.80
N CYS A 38 6.74 -5.44 -4.68
CA CYS A 38 6.66 -6.65 -3.86
C CYS A 38 6.36 -6.30 -2.39
N ARG A 39 7.09 -5.35 -1.80
CA ARG A 39 6.87 -4.90 -0.41
C ARG A 39 5.47 -4.35 -0.16
N ARG A 40 4.79 -3.83 -1.19
CA ARG A 40 3.48 -3.16 -1.07
C ARG A 40 2.29 -4.01 -1.49
N TYR A 41 2.47 -4.86 -2.50
CA TYR A 41 1.38 -5.55 -3.17
C TYR A 41 1.47 -7.08 -3.09
N TRP A 42 2.52 -7.67 -2.49
CA TRP A 42 2.59 -9.12 -2.31
C TRP A 42 1.33 -9.69 -1.63
N ALA A 43 1.02 -9.23 -0.42
CA ALA A 43 -0.13 -9.73 0.33
C ALA A 43 -1.49 -9.50 -0.39
N PRO A 44 -1.80 -8.29 -0.92
CA PRO A 44 -3.00 -8.08 -1.73
C PRO A 44 -3.11 -9.03 -2.93
N VAL A 45 -2.00 -9.28 -3.64
CA VAL A 45 -1.97 -10.13 -4.83
C VAL A 45 -2.18 -11.60 -4.45
N VAL A 46 -1.43 -12.12 -3.49
CA VAL A 46 -1.58 -13.51 -3.02
C VAL A 46 -3.00 -13.74 -2.51
N GLY A 47 -3.53 -12.85 -1.67
CA GLY A 47 -4.88 -12.99 -1.14
C GLY A 47 -5.97 -12.92 -2.21
N PHE A 48 -5.79 -12.10 -3.25
CA PHE A 48 -6.70 -12.10 -4.39
C PHE A 48 -6.68 -13.43 -5.14
N ILE A 49 -5.50 -14.01 -5.39
CA ILE A 49 -5.35 -15.28 -6.08
C ILE A 49 -5.95 -16.42 -5.25
N GLN A 50 -5.69 -16.47 -3.94
CA GLN A 50 -6.29 -17.49 -3.05
C GLN A 50 -7.82 -17.46 -3.07
N ARG A 51 -8.43 -16.27 -3.10
CA ARG A 51 -9.89 -16.11 -3.22
C ARG A 51 -10.47 -16.53 -4.58
N ARG A 52 -9.62 -16.77 -5.58
CA ARG A 52 -10.00 -17.43 -6.85
C ARG A 52 -9.94 -18.96 -6.78
N GLY A 53 -9.63 -19.52 -5.61
CA GLY A 53 -9.68 -20.94 -5.31
C GLY A 53 -8.33 -21.64 -5.25
N PHE A 54 -7.23 -20.95 -5.58
CA PHE A 54 -5.89 -21.51 -5.54
C PHE A 54 -5.42 -21.76 -4.10
N ASP A 55 -4.68 -22.84 -3.89
CA ASP A 55 -3.99 -23.07 -2.62
C ASP A 55 -2.89 -22.01 -2.39
N HIS A 56 -2.36 -21.97 -1.16
CA HIS A 56 -1.39 -20.95 -0.76
C HIS A 56 -0.09 -20.99 -1.59
N ALA A 57 0.49 -22.18 -1.81
CA ALA A 57 1.76 -22.29 -2.53
C ALA A 57 1.59 -21.88 -4.00
N THR A 58 0.54 -22.37 -4.64
CA THR A 58 0.21 -22.00 -6.03
C THR A 58 -0.09 -20.50 -6.16
N ALA A 59 -0.74 -19.90 -5.16
CA ALA A 59 -1.00 -18.47 -5.14
C ALA A 59 0.29 -17.63 -5.02
N GLU A 60 1.26 -18.07 -4.22
CA GLU A 60 2.57 -17.43 -4.11
C GLU A 60 3.37 -17.53 -5.41
N ASP A 61 3.40 -18.69 -6.06
CA ASP A 61 4.08 -18.89 -7.35
C ASP A 61 3.50 -18.00 -8.45
N HIS A 62 2.17 -17.92 -8.52
CA HIS A 62 1.48 -17.02 -9.46
C HIS A 62 1.72 -15.55 -9.12
N ALA A 63 1.74 -15.18 -7.83
CA ALA A 63 2.06 -13.82 -7.41
C ALA A 63 3.49 -13.44 -7.80
N GLN A 64 4.47 -14.29 -7.55
CA GLN A 64 5.86 -14.09 -7.95
C GLN A 64 5.97 -13.90 -9.47
N THR A 65 5.35 -14.78 -10.24
CA THR A 65 5.34 -14.69 -11.71
C THR A 65 4.70 -13.39 -12.20
N PHE A 66 3.56 -13.02 -11.61
CA PHE A 66 2.85 -11.79 -11.96
C PHE A 66 3.69 -10.55 -11.64
N LEU A 67 4.23 -10.43 -10.44
CA LEU A 67 5.01 -9.26 -10.01
C LEU A 67 6.32 -9.14 -10.80
N ALA A 68 6.98 -10.25 -11.13
CA ALA A 68 8.16 -10.26 -11.99
C ALA A 68 7.85 -9.79 -13.42
N ARG A 69 6.66 -10.13 -13.96
CA ARG A 69 6.19 -9.60 -15.26
C ARG A 69 5.75 -8.14 -15.15
N ALA A 70 5.20 -7.73 -14.00
CA ALA A 70 4.72 -6.38 -13.76
C ALA A 70 5.82 -5.32 -13.83
N VAL A 71 7.09 -5.72 -13.74
CA VAL A 71 8.23 -4.83 -13.86
C VAL A 71 8.96 -4.85 -15.21
N GLN A 72 8.39 -5.57 -16.18
CA GLN A 72 8.92 -5.59 -17.53
C GLN A 72 8.44 -4.38 -18.33
N ARG A 73 9.27 -3.94 -19.28
CA ARG A 73 9.11 -2.68 -20.04
C ARG A 73 7.71 -2.48 -20.64
N ASP A 74 7.13 -3.54 -21.19
CA ASP A 74 5.83 -3.47 -21.87
C ASP A 74 4.63 -3.36 -20.91
N PHE A 75 4.80 -3.83 -19.68
CA PHE A 75 3.77 -3.70 -18.64
C PHE A 75 3.61 -2.23 -18.23
N PHE A 76 4.73 -1.52 -18.13
CA PHE A 76 4.76 -0.11 -17.71
C PHE A 76 4.31 0.87 -18.79
N ALA A 77 4.68 0.65 -20.06
CA ALA A 77 4.18 1.46 -21.17
C ALA A 77 2.64 1.41 -21.26
N ARG A 78 2.03 0.27 -20.92
CA ARG A 78 0.57 0.11 -20.86
C ARG A 78 -0.05 0.79 -19.62
N ALA A 79 0.68 0.84 -18.51
CA ALA A 79 0.24 1.52 -17.30
C ALA A 79 0.13 3.04 -17.47
N GLU A 80 1.09 3.64 -18.18
CA GLU A 80 1.13 5.07 -18.47
C GLU A 80 -0.10 5.49 -19.32
N SER A 81 -0.51 4.65 -20.27
CA SER A 81 -1.73 4.86 -21.04
C SER A 81 -3.03 4.67 -20.24
N ALA A 82 -3.00 4.00 -19.09
CA ALA A 82 -4.18 3.59 -18.32
C ALA A 82 -4.69 4.66 -17.32
N ARG A 83 -4.15 5.88 -17.35
CA ARG A 83 -4.52 6.99 -16.45
C ARG A 83 -4.42 6.64 -14.96
N GLY A 84 -3.16 6.62 -14.49
CA GLY A 84 -2.77 7.35 -13.29
C GLY A 84 -2.90 6.69 -11.91
N ARG A 85 -3.52 5.50 -11.77
CA ARG A 85 -3.64 4.81 -10.45
C ARG A 85 -3.11 3.38 -10.46
N LEU A 86 -2.00 3.16 -9.74
CA LEU A 86 -1.31 1.87 -9.68
C LEU A 86 -2.23 0.72 -9.22
N ARG A 87 -3.00 0.94 -8.14
CA ARG A 87 -3.86 -0.08 -7.53
C ARG A 87 -4.86 -0.66 -8.53
N SER A 88 -5.58 0.23 -9.24
CA SER A 88 -6.60 -0.17 -10.22
C SER A 88 -5.98 -0.88 -11.42
N PHE A 89 -4.84 -0.39 -11.89
CA PHE A 89 -4.09 -1.01 -12.97
C PHE A 89 -3.57 -2.40 -12.60
N LEU A 90 -2.98 -2.57 -11.40
CA LEU A 90 -2.51 -3.87 -10.90
C LEU A 90 -3.65 -4.88 -10.78
N LEU A 91 -4.77 -4.47 -10.20
CA LEU A 91 -5.93 -5.37 -10.03
C LEU A 91 -6.48 -5.83 -11.39
N THR A 92 -6.62 -4.91 -12.35
CA THR A 92 -7.07 -5.23 -13.71
C THR A 92 -6.08 -6.17 -14.42
N SER A 93 -4.78 -5.87 -14.29
CA SER A 93 -3.72 -6.68 -14.91
C SER A 93 -3.63 -8.08 -14.29
N LEU A 94 -3.83 -8.20 -12.98
CA LEU A 94 -3.85 -9.48 -12.27
C LEU A 94 -5.01 -10.36 -12.72
N ARG A 95 -6.20 -9.79 -12.93
CA ARG A 95 -7.34 -10.54 -13.50
C ARG A 95 -7.00 -11.11 -14.87
N ASN A 96 -6.46 -10.27 -15.76
CA ASN A 96 -6.09 -10.69 -17.10
C ASN A 96 -5.00 -11.77 -17.08
N PHE A 97 -4.00 -11.62 -16.20
CA PHE A 97 -2.95 -12.61 -16.00
C PHE A 97 -3.52 -13.99 -15.60
N LEU A 98 -4.45 -14.04 -14.64
CA LEU A 98 -5.04 -15.33 -14.22
C LEU A 98 -5.88 -15.97 -15.32
N VAL A 99 -6.67 -15.18 -16.07
CA VAL A 99 -7.42 -15.69 -17.23
C VAL A 99 -6.48 -16.32 -18.25
N ASP A 100 -5.36 -15.67 -18.51
CA ASP A 100 -4.36 -16.16 -19.45
C ASP A 100 -3.62 -17.41 -18.96
N GLU A 101 -3.25 -17.49 -17.68
CA GLU A 101 -2.59 -18.69 -17.12
C GLU A 101 -3.52 -19.91 -17.15
N VAL A 102 -4.82 -19.72 -16.91
CA VAL A 102 -5.82 -20.79 -17.05
C VAL A 102 -5.97 -21.23 -18.51
N ARG A 103 -6.08 -20.27 -19.45
CA ARG A 103 -6.15 -20.59 -20.91
C ARG A 103 -4.93 -21.35 -21.41
N ARG A 104 -3.75 -21.11 -20.84
CA ARG A 104 -2.50 -21.81 -21.18
C ARG A 104 -2.37 -23.17 -20.51
N GLY A 105 -3.36 -23.60 -19.71
CA GLY A 105 -3.34 -24.86 -18.96
C GLY A 105 -2.32 -24.87 -17.82
N ARG A 106 -1.81 -23.70 -17.42
CA ARG A 106 -0.78 -23.56 -16.36
C ARG A 106 -1.38 -23.29 -14.98
N ALA A 107 -2.68 -23.09 -14.93
CA ALA A 107 -3.45 -22.85 -13.72
C ALA A 107 -4.77 -23.62 -13.84
N VAL A 108 -5.09 -24.43 -12.82
CA VAL A 108 -6.41 -25.03 -12.66
C VAL A 108 -6.87 -24.67 -11.25
N PRO A 109 -7.78 -23.70 -11.07
CA PRO A 109 -8.32 -23.44 -9.75
C PRO A 109 -9.10 -24.68 -9.27
N PRO A 110 -8.84 -25.19 -8.06
CA PRO A 110 -9.50 -26.36 -7.47
C PRO A 110 -11.03 -26.34 -7.45
N LEU A 111 -11.68 -25.20 -7.72
CA LEU A 111 -13.12 -24.99 -7.50
C LEU A 111 -13.89 -24.28 -8.62
N VAL A 112 -13.32 -24.07 -9.81
CA VAL A 112 -14.05 -23.40 -10.90
C VAL A 112 -13.90 -24.15 -12.21
N THR A 113 -14.86 -25.03 -12.50
CA THR A 113 -15.27 -25.28 -13.88
C THR A 113 -15.66 -23.92 -14.45
N MET A 114 -14.90 -23.44 -15.44
CA MET A 114 -15.13 -22.16 -16.13
C MET A 114 -16.50 -22.16 -16.79
N ASP A 115 -17.49 -21.68 -16.06
CA ASP A 115 -18.71 -21.10 -16.62
C ASP A 115 -18.88 -19.69 -16.04
N ASP A 116 -19.60 -18.82 -16.73
CA ASP A 116 -19.71 -17.34 -16.64
C ASP A 116 -19.82 -16.67 -15.22
N SER A 117 -19.81 -17.45 -14.14
CA SER A 117 -19.77 -17.09 -12.70
C SER A 117 -18.55 -16.27 -12.23
N VAL A 118 -17.50 -16.11 -13.05
CA VAL A 118 -16.29 -15.32 -12.71
C VAL A 118 -16.62 -13.83 -12.52
N ARG A 119 -17.72 -13.35 -13.11
CA ARG A 119 -18.18 -11.95 -13.01
C ARG A 119 -18.84 -11.63 -11.66
N GLU A 120 -19.57 -12.58 -11.06
CA GLU A 120 -20.21 -12.40 -9.74
C GLU A 120 -19.23 -12.59 -8.58
N THR A 121 -18.25 -13.50 -8.72
CA THR A 121 -17.18 -13.68 -7.72
C THR A 121 -16.09 -12.61 -7.76
N ALA A 122 -16.06 -11.76 -8.80
CA ALA A 122 -15.06 -10.70 -8.93
C ALA A 122 -15.25 -9.58 -7.91
N ALA A 123 -16.48 -9.12 -7.67
CA ALA A 123 -16.73 -7.98 -6.77
C ALA A 123 -16.27 -8.24 -5.31
N PRO A 124 -16.50 -9.42 -4.71
CA PRO A 124 -15.94 -9.77 -3.39
C PRO A 124 -14.42 -9.83 -3.38
N ALA A 125 -13.80 -10.42 -4.43
CA ALA A 125 -12.35 -10.54 -4.53
C ALA A 125 -11.66 -9.17 -4.69
N ASP A 126 -12.27 -8.27 -5.45
CA ASP A 126 -11.81 -6.90 -5.67
C ASP A 126 -11.87 -6.07 -4.39
N ALA A 127 -13.01 -6.11 -3.69
CA ALA A 127 -13.17 -5.45 -2.41
C ALA A 127 -12.15 -5.98 -1.38
N ALA A 128 -11.87 -7.28 -1.40
CA ALA A 128 -10.88 -7.88 -0.52
C ALA A 128 -9.43 -7.53 -0.90
N PHE A 129 -9.13 -7.37 -2.19
CA PHE A 129 -7.84 -6.81 -2.65
C PHE A 129 -7.69 -5.36 -2.15
N GLU A 130 -8.72 -4.53 -2.33
CA GLU A 130 -8.71 -3.15 -1.85
C GLU A 130 -8.55 -3.07 -0.33
N ARG A 131 -9.23 -3.94 0.41
CA ARG A 131 -9.09 -4.04 1.87
C ARG A 131 -7.68 -4.44 2.28
N GLN A 132 -7.13 -5.50 1.70
CA GLN A 132 -5.76 -5.92 2.02
C GLN A 132 -4.72 -4.88 1.62
N TRP A 133 -4.95 -4.16 0.52
CA TRP A 133 -4.12 -3.02 0.14
C TRP A 133 -4.18 -1.92 1.21
N ALA A 134 -5.38 -1.56 1.68
CA ALA A 134 -5.57 -0.56 2.71
C ALA A 134 -4.93 -0.97 4.04
N GLU A 135 -5.14 -2.21 4.48
CA GLU A 135 -4.52 -2.79 5.67
C GLU A 135 -3.00 -2.77 5.59
N ALA A 136 -2.42 -3.23 4.47
CA ALA A 136 -0.98 -3.23 4.26
C ALA A 136 -0.39 -1.81 4.24
N LEU A 137 -1.09 -0.85 3.63
CA LEU A 137 -0.66 0.56 3.61
C LEU A 137 -0.68 1.15 5.02
N LEU A 138 -1.77 0.99 5.75
CA LEU A 138 -1.91 1.52 7.10
C LEU A 138 -0.92 0.88 8.07
N ALA A 139 -0.70 -0.44 7.98
CA ALA A 139 0.30 -1.13 8.80
C ALA A 139 1.72 -0.56 8.60
N ARG A 140 2.11 -0.25 7.36
CA ARG A 140 3.41 0.39 7.08
C ARG A 140 3.49 1.80 7.68
N VAL A 141 2.44 2.60 7.52
CA VAL A 141 2.41 3.96 8.08
C VAL A 141 2.49 3.94 9.60
N LEU A 142 1.79 3.02 10.25
CA LEU A 142 1.82 2.85 11.71
C LEU A 142 3.21 2.41 12.19
N ALA A 143 3.83 1.44 11.51
CA ALA A 143 5.20 1.03 11.82
C ALA A 143 6.21 2.17 11.67
N GLU A 144 6.06 3.03 10.65
CA GLU A 144 6.91 4.22 10.47
C GLU A 144 6.70 5.23 11.62
N LEU A 145 5.45 5.48 12.00
CA LEU A 145 5.12 6.36 13.13
C LEU A 145 5.67 5.83 14.46
N GLU A 146 5.55 4.53 14.71
CA GLU A 146 6.08 3.89 15.91
C GLU A 146 7.59 4.13 16.01
N LEU A 147 8.32 3.90 14.91
CA LEU A 147 9.76 4.14 14.83
C LEU A 147 10.13 5.62 15.04
N GLU A 148 9.32 6.56 14.53
CA GLU A 148 9.52 7.99 14.77
C GLU A 148 9.30 8.37 16.25
N PHE A 149 8.26 7.84 16.88
CA PHE A 149 7.98 8.10 18.29
C PHE A 149 9.01 7.43 19.21
N ALA A 150 9.44 6.22 18.90
CA ALA A 150 10.49 5.52 19.62
C ALA A 150 11.80 6.32 19.60
N ARG A 151 12.21 6.85 18.44
CA ARG A 151 13.41 7.71 18.30
C ARG A 151 13.35 8.99 19.13
N ARG A 152 12.14 9.46 19.48
CA ARG A 152 11.92 10.65 20.33
C ARG A 152 11.77 10.32 21.81
N GLY A 153 11.97 9.05 22.21
CA GLY A 153 11.76 8.58 23.58
C GLY A 153 10.28 8.47 23.97
N LYS A 154 9.36 8.47 23.00
CA LYS A 154 7.90 8.52 23.21
C LYS A 154 7.20 7.21 22.82
N GLY A 155 7.92 6.09 22.74
CA GLY A 155 7.34 4.79 22.37
C GLY A 155 6.25 4.31 23.34
N ALA A 156 6.43 4.53 24.65
CA ALA A 156 5.42 4.18 25.65
C ALA A 156 4.12 4.98 25.46
N LEU A 157 4.25 6.28 25.17
CA LEU A 157 3.12 7.14 24.84
C LEU A 157 2.41 6.66 23.57
N PHE A 158 3.18 6.37 22.50
CA PHE A 158 2.65 5.88 21.22
C PHE A 158 1.76 4.65 21.41
N ARG A 159 2.23 3.61 22.13
CA ARG A 159 1.44 2.39 22.37
C ARG A 159 0.10 2.63 23.05
N ARG A 160 -0.01 3.66 23.92
CA ARG A 160 -1.27 4.00 24.61
C ARG A 160 -2.21 4.85 23.76
N ILE A 161 -1.71 5.54 22.73
CA ILE A 161 -2.50 6.45 21.89
C ILE A 161 -2.71 5.96 20.45
N GLU A 162 -1.95 4.96 19.99
CA GLU A 162 -2.04 4.41 18.64
C GLU A 162 -3.40 3.76 18.37
N SER A 163 -3.92 2.98 19.31
CA SER A 163 -5.26 2.37 19.20
C SER A 163 -6.34 3.41 18.92
N ARG A 164 -6.16 4.66 19.40
CA ARG A 164 -7.08 5.79 19.21
C ARG A 164 -7.01 6.43 17.82
N LEU A 165 -6.01 6.09 17.01
CA LEU A 165 -5.94 6.52 15.61
C LEU A 165 -6.88 5.69 14.72
N LEU A 166 -7.07 4.42 15.07
CA LEU A 166 -7.82 3.44 14.27
C LEU A 166 -9.17 3.06 14.90
N ALA A 167 -9.36 3.29 16.19
CA ALA A 167 -10.60 2.96 16.89
C ALA A 167 -11.78 3.83 16.45
N THR A 168 -12.91 3.16 16.22
CA THR A 168 -14.24 3.76 16.01
C THR A 168 -14.94 4.08 17.34
N GLU A 169 -14.50 3.47 18.45
CA GLU A 169 -15.09 3.61 19.79
C GLU A 169 -14.41 4.68 20.65
N ALA A 170 -15.13 5.18 21.66
CA ALA A 170 -14.71 6.29 22.50
C ALA A 170 -13.43 5.93 23.30
N PRO A 171 -12.30 6.62 23.07
CA PRO A 171 -11.04 6.30 23.73
C PRO A 171 -11.07 6.67 25.22
N GLU A 172 -10.28 5.94 26.04
CA GLU A 172 -10.00 6.27 27.46
C GLU A 172 -9.73 7.77 27.66
N PRO A 173 -10.12 8.38 28.79
CA PRO A 173 -9.78 9.77 29.10
C PRO A 173 -8.27 10.01 28.97
N TYR A 174 -7.85 11.15 28.38
CA TYR A 174 -6.41 11.49 28.29
C TYR A 174 -5.77 11.67 29.68
N ALA A 175 -6.58 11.85 30.72
CA ALA A 175 -6.16 11.95 32.10
C ALA A 175 -5.46 10.68 32.60
N ASP A 176 -5.99 9.49 32.29
CA ASP A 176 -5.41 8.23 32.78
C ASP A 176 -4.03 7.96 32.15
N VAL A 177 -3.92 8.23 30.84
CA VAL A 177 -2.64 8.15 30.12
C VAL A 177 -1.63 9.18 30.64
N ALA A 178 -2.10 10.37 31.03
CA ALA A 178 -1.24 11.41 31.60
C ALA A 178 -0.68 10.98 32.95
N VAL A 179 -1.52 10.43 33.84
CA VAL A 179 -1.11 9.92 35.16
C VAL A 179 -0.09 8.79 35.03
N GLU A 180 -0.37 7.79 34.19
CA GLU A 180 0.51 6.63 34.02
C GLU A 180 1.90 7.01 33.51
N LEU A 181 1.98 7.98 32.59
CA LEU A 181 3.22 8.37 31.93
C LEU A 181 3.92 9.56 32.59
N GLY A 182 3.40 10.08 33.71
CA GLY A 182 3.94 11.26 34.39
C GLY A 182 3.88 12.53 33.53
N LEU A 183 2.89 12.64 32.66
CA LEU A 183 2.66 13.77 31.76
C LEU A 183 1.48 14.62 32.22
N THR A 184 1.34 15.82 31.68
CA THR A 184 0.10 16.59 31.82
C THR A 184 -0.90 16.17 30.75
N GLU A 185 -2.20 16.25 31.05
CA GLU A 185 -3.25 15.96 30.07
C GLU A 185 -3.12 16.84 28.82
N GLN A 186 -2.69 18.10 28.99
CA GLN A 186 -2.40 19.02 27.89
C GLN A 186 -1.24 18.53 27.00
N ALA A 187 -0.18 17.98 27.60
CA ALA A 187 0.93 17.39 26.86
C ALA A 187 0.48 16.17 26.05
N VAL A 188 -0.35 15.30 26.62
CA VAL A 188 -0.95 14.15 25.91
C VAL A 188 -1.80 14.62 24.72
N LYS A 189 -2.68 15.62 24.92
CA LYS A 189 -3.50 16.19 23.83
C LYS A 189 -2.65 16.77 22.69
N ALA A 190 -1.57 17.48 23.02
CA ALA A 190 -0.66 18.05 22.03
C ALA A 190 0.06 16.96 21.21
N GLU A 191 0.49 15.87 21.85
CA GLU A 191 1.14 14.75 21.16
C GLU A 191 0.17 13.96 20.29
N VAL A 192 -1.08 13.76 20.73
CA VAL A 192 -2.13 13.13 19.90
C VAL A 192 -2.45 13.98 18.67
N TYR A 193 -2.50 15.30 18.81
CA TYR A 193 -2.68 16.20 17.66
C TYR A 193 -1.53 16.05 16.66
N ARG A 194 -0.28 16.08 17.13
CA ARG A 194 0.92 15.89 16.28
C ARG A 194 0.94 14.52 15.60
N LEU A 195 0.57 13.47 16.34
CA LEU A 195 0.48 12.11 15.83
C LEU A 195 -0.53 12.03 14.67
N ARG A 196 -1.74 12.59 14.85
CA ARG A 196 -2.77 12.62 13.80
C ARG A 196 -2.33 13.38 12.56
N GLN A 197 -1.65 14.52 12.73
CA GLN A 197 -1.11 15.28 11.60
C GLN A 197 -0.03 14.48 10.86
N ARG A 198 0.90 13.86 11.58
CA ARG A 198 1.96 13.05 10.99
C ARG A 198 1.41 11.82 10.28
N PHE A 199 0.44 11.13 10.87
CA PHE A 199 -0.27 10.01 10.25
C PHE A 199 -0.91 10.40 8.92
N ARG A 200 -1.69 11.49 8.89
CA ARG A 200 -2.30 11.97 7.64
C ARG A 200 -1.26 12.29 6.57
N GLN A 201 -0.15 12.91 6.96
CA GLN A 201 0.93 13.22 6.03
C GLN A 201 1.55 11.94 5.46
N LEU A 202 1.88 10.95 6.29
CA LEU A 202 2.47 9.70 5.85
C LEU A 202 1.54 8.87 4.95
N VAL A 203 0.25 8.81 5.29
CA VAL A 203 -0.77 8.17 4.43
C VAL A 203 -0.83 8.88 3.08
N ARG A 204 -0.90 10.22 3.08
CA ARG A 204 -0.93 11.02 1.86
C ARG A 204 0.34 10.83 1.02
N ASP A 205 1.50 10.78 1.66
CA ASP A 205 2.78 10.53 1.00
C ASP A 205 2.78 9.15 0.34
N GLU A 206 2.39 8.07 1.05
CA GLU A 206 2.27 6.71 0.48
C GLU A 206 1.32 6.67 -0.71
N VAL A 207 0.16 7.30 -0.64
CA VAL A 207 -0.80 7.36 -1.76
C VAL A 207 -0.22 8.18 -2.92
N ALA A 208 0.46 9.30 -2.65
CA ALA A 208 1.14 10.08 -3.67
C ALA A 208 2.21 9.26 -4.41
N ARG A 209 2.82 8.25 -3.76
CA ARG A 209 3.75 7.32 -4.41
C ARG A 209 3.07 6.37 -5.41
N THR A 210 1.74 6.30 -5.43
CA THR A 210 0.94 5.35 -6.24
C THR A 210 0.10 6.01 -7.32
N VAL A 211 0.17 7.34 -7.43
CA VAL A 211 -0.60 8.13 -8.39
C VAL A 211 0.29 9.06 -9.22
N THR A 212 -0.24 9.57 -10.33
CA THR A 212 0.50 10.46 -11.24
C THR A 212 0.19 11.94 -11.04
N THR A 213 -1.00 12.26 -10.51
CA THR A 213 -1.44 13.64 -10.32
C THR A 213 -1.89 13.92 -8.89
N ALA A 214 -1.86 15.19 -8.48
CA ALA A 214 -2.30 15.59 -7.14
C ALA A 214 -3.81 15.39 -6.90
N ALA A 215 -4.64 15.47 -7.95
CA ALA A 215 -6.08 15.24 -7.86
C ALA A 215 -6.41 13.78 -7.52
N GLU A 216 -5.65 12.83 -8.10
CA GLU A 216 -5.81 11.40 -7.86
C GLU A 216 -5.50 11.00 -6.41
N ILE A 217 -4.68 11.78 -5.69
CA ILE A 217 -4.36 11.52 -4.28
C ILE A 217 -5.64 11.54 -3.44
N GLU A 218 -6.50 12.55 -3.64
CA GLU A 218 -7.71 12.68 -2.83
C GLU A 218 -8.71 11.56 -3.13
N GLU A 219 -8.85 11.18 -4.40
CA GLU A 219 -9.69 10.05 -4.80
C GLU A 219 -9.22 8.74 -4.16
N GLU A 220 -7.91 8.45 -4.22
CA GLU A 220 -7.37 7.21 -3.63
C GLU A 220 -7.42 7.22 -2.10
N LEU A 221 -7.32 8.39 -1.45
CA LEU A 221 -7.59 8.51 0.00
C LEU A 221 -9.03 8.14 0.34
N GLN A 222 -10.01 8.57 -0.46
CA GLN A 222 -11.42 8.20 -0.24
C GLN A 222 -11.63 6.69 -0.40
N VAL A 223 -10.99 6.07 -1.39
CA VAL A 223 -11.03 4.61 -1.59
C VAL A 223 -10.37 3.89 -0.41
N LEU A 224 -9.20 4.34 0.05
CA LEU A 224 -8.50 3.80 1.21
C LEU A 224 -9.40 3.77 2.45
N PHE A 225 -10.02 4.89 2.78
CA PHE A 225 -10.89 4.97 3.96
C PHE A 225 -12.18 4.16 3.82
N ARG A 226 -12.72 4.02 2.60
CA ARG A 226 -13.88 3.16 2.35
C ARG A 226 -13.51 1.68 2.49
N ALA A 227 -12.37 1.27 1.98
CA ALA A 227 -11.89 -0.11 2.03
C ALA A 227 -11.52 -0.54 3.45
N TYR A 228 -11.00 0.37 4.27
CA TYR A 228 -10.65 0.07 5.66
C TYR A 228 -11.85 0.00 6.61
N ARG A 229 -12.92 0.77 6.35
CA ARG A 229 -14.12 0.81 7.22
C ARG A 229 -15.08 -0.38 7.05
N ARG A 230 -14.85 -1.24 6.05
CA ARG A 230 -15.70 -2.40 5.71
C ARG A 230 -15.00 -3.69 6.07
#